data_AF-A0A3D3V7V7-F1
#
_entry.id   AF-A0A3D3V7V7-F1
#
_cell.length_a   1.000
_cell.length_b   1.000
_cell.length_c   1.000
_cell.angle_alpha   90.00
_cell.angle_beta   90.00
_cell.angle_gamma   90.00
#
_symmetry.space_group_name_H-M   'P 1'
#
loop_
_entity.id
_entity.type
_entity.pdbx_description
1 polymer ?
#
loop_
_entity_poly.entity_id
_entity_poly.type
_entity_poly.pdbx_seq_one_letter_code
_entity_poly.pdbx_strand_id
1 'polypeptide(L)'
;KAGILEMADIYVVNKSDLSGADLMAAEIEQVADRQTINGWTPPVIKASRDDPTGFETLNMAIDAHAAWRADKSDTTATRRARARYQIQALISRRIDEVLEAENNIFLDQNPGDLFDALVERLRRTDEV
;
A
#
# COMPACT_ATOMS: atom_id res chain seq x y z
N LYS A 1 -4.23 3.61 20.12
CA LYS A 1 -4.09 3.01 18.78
C LYS A 1 -4.82 3.94 17.83
N ALA A 2 -4.14 4.47 16.82
CA ALA A 2 -4.79 5.20 15.73
C ALA A 2 -5.56 4.18 14.89
N GLY A 3 -6.84 4.42 14.61
CA GLY A 3 -7.59 3.64 13.63
C GLY A 3 -7.13 3.93 12.20
N ILE A 4 -7.69 3.19 11.24
CA ILE A 4 -7.34 3.29 9.81
C ILE A 4 -7.61 4.70 9.27
N LEU A 5 -8.65 5.36 9.78
CA LEU A 5 -8.97 6.72 9.40
C LEU A 5 -7.95 7.72 9.91
N GLU A 6 -7.21 7.42 10.98
CA GLU A 6 -6.21 8.31 11.59
C GLU A 6 -4.81 8.27 10.94
N MET A 7 -4.65 7.52 9.86
CA MET A 7 -3.36 7.30 9.19
C MET A 7 -3.42 7.61 7.69
N ALA A 8 -4.53 8.16 7.20
CA ALA A 8 -4.71 8.39 5.77
C ALA A 8 -4.00 9.67 5.32
N ASP A 9 -3.18 9.56 4.27
CA ASP A 9 -2.56 10.72 3.63
C ASP A 9 -3.53 11.44 2.67
N ILE A 10 -4.51 10.69 2.13
CA ILE A 10 -5.57 11.13 1.20
C ILE A 10 -6.81 10.26 1.46
N TYR A 11 -8.00 10.85 1.50
CA TYR A 11 -9.26 10.12 1.56
C TYR A 11 -9.96 10.14 0.20
N VAL A 12 -10.53 8.99 -0.19
CA VAL A 12 -11.30 8.87 -1.43
C VAL A 12 -12.68 8.29 -1.12
N VAL A 13 -13.72 9.08 -1.36
CA VAL A 13 -15.11 8.64 -1.33
C VAL A 13 -15.47 8.14 -2.73
N ASN A 14 -15.31 6.83 -2.94
CA ASN A 14 -15.61 6.18 -4.21
C ASN A 14 -17.12 5.94 -4.38
N LYS A 15 -17.56 5.77 -5.63
CA LYS A 15 -18.98 5.69 -6.04
C LYS A 15 -19.75 6.94 -5.63
N SER A 16 -19.13 8.10 -5.85
CA SER A 16 -19.71 9.39 -5.44
C SER A 16 -20.97 9.77 -6.21
N ASP A 17 -21.33 9.00 -7.24
CA ASP A 17 -22.61 9.02 -7.94
C ASP A 17 -23.79 8.51 -7.09
N LEU A 18 -23.52 7.78 -6.00
CA LEU A 18 -24.56 7.23 -5.13
C LEU A 18 -25.01 8.23 -4.05
N SER A 19 -26.28 8.11 -3.68
CA SER A 19 -26.85 8.88 -2.56
C SER A 19 -26.07 8.64 -1.28
N GLY A 20 -25.72 9.73 -0.58
CA GLY A 20 -24.97 9.68 0.69
C GLY A 20 -23.47 9.91 0.54
N ALA A 21 -22.93 9.96 -0.67
CA ALA A 21 -21.53 10.28 -0.90
C ALA A 21 -21.13 11.66 -0.35
N ASP A 22 -21.98 12.67 -0.53
CA ASP A 22 -21.72 14.03 -0.03
C ASP A 22 -21.70 14.08 1.51
N LEU A 23 -22.60 13.34 2.16
CA LEU A 23 -22.62 13.24 3.62
C LEU A 23 -21.36 12.55 4.13
N MET A 24 -20.97 11.43 3.51
CA MET A 24 -19.74 10.72 3.87
C MET A 24 -18.50 11.59 3.65
N ALA A 25 -18.43 12.36 2.56
CA ALA A 25 -17.34 13.30 2.33
C ALA A 25 -17.24 14.35 3.45
N ALA A 26 -18.36 14.98 3.81
CA ALA A 26 -18.40 15.96 4.89
C ALA A 26 -18.00 15.37 6.26
N GLU A 27 -18.41 14.14 6.57
CA GLU A 27 -17.99 13.45 7.80
C GLU A 27 -16.48 13.17 7.83
N ILE A 28 -15.91 12.74 6.69
CA ILE A 28 -14.48 12.50 6.55
C ILE A 28 -13.69 13.80 6.61
N GLU A 29 -14.19 14.90 6.04
CA GLU A 29 -13.56 16.23 6.10
C GLU A 29 -13.35 16.66 7.57
N GLN A 30 -14.36 16.46 8.42
CA GLN A 30 -14.21 16.73 9.87
C GLN A 30 -13.14 15.88 10.54
N VAL A 31 -12.90 14.65 10.06
CA VAL A 31 -11.84 13.78 10.56
C VAL A 31 -10.47 14.22 10.03
N ALA A 32 -10.40 14.58 8.75
CA ALA A 32 -9.18 15.01 8.06
C ALA A 32 -8.62 16.31 8.63
N ASP A 33 -9.49 17.30 8.92
CA ASP A 33 -9.08 18.60 9.49
C ASP A 33 -8.33 18.42 10.82
N ARG A 34 -8.77 17.45 11.64
CA ARG A 34 -8.16 17.11 12.93
C ARG A 34 -6.82 16.39 12.80
N GLN A 35 -6.47 15.93 11.59
CA GLN A 35 -5.26 15.17 11.28
C GLN A 35 -4.21 15.97 10.53
N THR A 36 -4.26 17.29 10.62
CA THR A 36 -3.22 18.13 10.03
C THR A 36 -1.87 17.82 10.71
N ILE A 37 -1.04 17.01 10.04
CA ILE A 37 0.27 16.57 10.54
C ILE A 37 1.34 17.34 9.77
N ASN A 38 2.20 18.06 10.48
CA ASN A 38 3.33 18.80 9.90
C ASN A 38 2.94 19.72 8.72
N GLY A 39 1.72 20.24 8.73
CA GLY A 39 1.19 21.13 7.70
C GLY A 39 0.75 20.42 6.41
N TRP A 40 0.47 19.10 6.44
CA TRP A 40 -0.36 18.44 5.44
C TRP A 40 -1.72 18.14 6.05
N THR A 41 -2.77 18.61 5.40
CA THR A 41 -4.15 18.23 5.72
C THR A 41 -4.59 17.25 4.62
N PRO A 42 -4.87 15.99 4.95
CA PRO A 42 -5.28 15.00 3.95
C PRO A 42 -6.53 15.49 3.19
N PRO A 43 -6.48 15.59 1.86
CA PRO A 43 -7.65 16.01 1.10
C PRO A 43 -8.71 14.89 1.07
N VAL A 44 -9.98 15.28 1.00
CA VAL A 44 -11.11 14.38 0.79
C VAL A 44 -11.60 14.54 -0.65
N ILE A 45 -11.50 13.47 -1.43
CA ILE A 45 -11.76 13.49 -2.87
C ILE A 45 -12.91 12.55 -3.19
N LYS A 46 -13.89 13.04 -3.94
CA LYS A 46 -14.97 12.21 -4.47
C LYS A 46 -14.54 11.62 -5.80
N ALA A 47 -14.83 10.33 -6.01
CA ALA A 47 -14.58 9.65 -7.27
C ALA A 47 -15.74 8.74 -7.63
N SER A 48 -16.09 8.69 -8.91
CA SER A 48 -17.04 7.72 -9.45
C SER A 48 -16.55 7.22 -10.80
N ARG A 49 -17.05 6.06 -11.24
CA ARG A 49 -16.65 5.48 -12.53
C ARG A 49 -16.89 6.45 -13.69
N ASP A 50 -18.00 7.18 -13.65
CA ASP A 50 -18.46 8.00 -14.76
C ASP A 50 -18.01 9.47 -14.63
N ASP A 51 -17.21 9.78 -13.59
CA ASP A 51 -16.63 11.10 -13.37
C ASP A 51 -15.09 11.03 -13.45
N PRO A 52 -14.49 11.31 -14.61
CA PRO A 52 -13.04 11.33 -14.77
C PRO A 52 -12.36 12.45 -13.96
N THR A 53 -13.08 13.50 -13.58
CA THR A 53 -12.50 14.65 -12.87
C THR A 53 -12.09 14.29 -11.44
N GLY A 54 -12.82 13.37 -10.79
CA GLY A 54 -12.46 12.83 -9.47
C GLY A 54 -11.12 12.08 -9.50
N PHE A 55 -10.87 11.30 -10.57
CA PHE A 55 -9.59 10.59 -10.73
C PHE A 55 -8.43 11.54 -11.06
N GLU A 56 -8.67 12.57 -11.87
CA GLU A 56 -7.66 13.61 -12.15
C GLU A 56 -7.28 14.37 -10.86
N THR A 57 -8.29 14.75 -10.07
CA THR A 57 -8.10 15.40 -8.76
C THR A 57 -7.31 14.50 -7.80
N LEU A 58 -7.62 13.20 -7.78
CA LEU A 58 -6.88 12.21 -6.99
C LEU A 58 -5.41 12.13 -7.45
N ASN A 59 -5.16 12.08 -8.76
CA ASN A 59 -3.79 12.03 -9.27
C ASN A 59 -2.99 13.28 -8.85
N MET A 60 -3.59 14.47 -8.99
CA MET A 60 -2.98 15.73 -8.54
C MET A 60 -2.68 15.73 -7.04
N ALA A 61 -3.58 15.19 -6.22
CA ALA A 61 -3.38 15.10 -4.77
C ALA A 61 -2.25 14.12 -4.39
N ILE A 62 -2.12 13.00 -5.11
CA ILE A 62 -1.00 12.06 -4.94
C ILE A 62 0.33 12.74 -5.26
N ASP A 63 0.40 13.48 -6.37
CA ASP A 63 1.60 14.22 -6.78
C ASP A 63 1.96 15.31 -5.76
N ALA A 64 0.97 16.08 -5.30
CA ALA A 64 1.16 17.12 -4.29
C ALA A 64 1.67 16.52 -2.95
N HIS A 65 1.10 15.40 -2.51
CA HIS A 65 1.55 14.73 -1.30
C HIS A 65 2.98 14.17 -1.47
N ALA A 66 3.29 13.59 -2.63
CA ALA A 66 4.63 13.10 -2.93
C ALA A 66 5.68 14.22 -2.91
N ALA A 67 5.36 15.39 -3.48
CA ALA A 67 6.21 16.57 -3.44
C ALA A 67 6.38 17.11 -2.01
N TRP A 68 5.29 17.25 -1.26
CA TRP A 68 5.32 17.66 0.15
C TRP A 68 6.18 16.74 1.01
N ARG A 69 6.09 15.43 0.79
CA ARG A 69 6.95 14.45 1.46
C ARG A 69 8.41 14.56 1.06
N ALA A 70 8.70 14.86 -0.20
CA ALA A 70 10.08 14.98 -0.68
C ALA A 70 10.81 16.15 -0.01
N ASP A 71 10.10 17.23 0.27
CA ASP A 71 10.60 18.39 1.01
C ASP A 71 10.80 18.11 2.51
N LYS A 72 10.00 17.21 3.10
CA LYS A 72 9.94 16.98 4.56
C LYS A 72 10.51 15.65 5.06
N SER A 73 10.95 14.76 4.18
CA SER A 73 11.53 13.48 4.55
C SER A 73 12.91 13.31 3.93
N ASP A 74 13.81 12.59 4.62
CA ASP A 74 15.00 12.06 3.97
C ASP A 74 14.54 11.08 2.88
N THR A 75 14.48 11.58 1.64
CA THR A 75 14.01 10.86 0.47
C THR A 75 14.86 9.63 0.20
N THR A 76 16.14 9.66 0.56
CA THR A 76 17.06 8.54 0.36
C THR A 76 16.80 7.43 1.37
N ALA A 77 16.69 7.76 2.66
CA ALA A 77 16.34 6.79 3.69
C ALA A 77 14.95 6.18 3.44
N THR A 78 13.98 7.02 3.08
CA THR A 78 12.61 6.57 2.78
C THR A 78 12.55 5.68 1.53
N ARG A 79 13.26 6.03 0.47
CA ARG A 79 13.37 5.20 -0.74
C ARG A 79 14.00 3.84 -0.42
N ARG A 80 15.07 3.81 0.39
CA ARG A 80 15.73 2.56 0.83
C ARG A 80 14.79 1.70 1.67
N ALA A 81 14.03 2.29 2.60
CA ALA A 81 13.05 1.57 3.41
C ALA A 81 11.93 0.97 2.55
N ARG A 82 11.39 1.74 1.58
CA ARG A 82 10.39 1.24 0.61
C ARG A 82 10.93 0.10 -0.24
N ALA A 83 12.14 0.24 -0.80
CA ALA A 83 12.76 -0.81 -1.59
C ALA A 83 12.96 -2.10 -0.76
N ARG A 84 13.41 -1.97 0.49
CA ARG A 84 13.54 -3.11 1.41
C ARG A 84 12.19 -3.80 1.63
N TYR A 85 11.15 -3.04 1.94
CA TYR A 85 9.80 -3.58 2.13
C TYR A 85 9.28 -4.30 0.87
N GLN A 86 9.43 -3.67 -0.30
CA GLN A 86 8.97 -4.24 -1.57
C GLN A 86 9.69 -5.55 -1.89
N ILE A 87 11.02 -5.60 -1.76
CA ILE A 87 11.78 -6.83 -1.99
C ILE A 87 11.41 -7.91 -0.97
N GLN A 88 11.24 -7.56 0.31
CA GLN A 88 10.78 -8.52 1.32
C GLN A 88 9.38 -9.07 0.99
N ALA A 89 8.44 -8.23 0.58
CA ALA A 89 7.09 -8.65 0.21
C ALA A 89 7.09 -9.56 -1.02
N LEU A 90 7.88 -9.24 -2.05
CA LEU A 90 8.03 -10.07 -3.25
C LEU A 90 8.67 -11.42 -2.91
N ILE A 91 9.71 -11.44 -2.07
CA ILE A 91 10.35 -12.68 -1.62
C ILE A 91 9.37 -13.53 -0.81
N SER A 92 8.64 -12.94 0.14
CA SER A 92 7.64 -13.67 0.95
C SER A 92 6.57 -14.29 0.06
N ARG A 93 6.00 -13.51 -0.86
CA ARG A 93 5.02 -14.03 -1.83
C ARG A 93 5.60 -15.19 -2.64
N ARG A 94 6.83 -15.07 -3.13
CA ARG A 94 7.47 -16.13 -3.91
C ARG A 94 7.69 -17.40 -3.09
N ILE A 95 8.08 -17.25 -1.82
CA ILE A 95 8.19 -18.37 -0.88
C ILE A 95 6.83 -19.07 -0.73
N ASP A 96 5.76 -18.30 -0.53
CA ASP A 96 4.41 -18.84 -0.39
C ASP A 96 3.99 -19.64 -1.64
N GLU A 97 4.19 -19.07 -2.84
CA GLU A 97 3.90 -19.75 -4.12
C GLU A 97 4.68 -21.07 -4.28
N VAL A 98 5.95 -21.11 -3.87
CA VAL A 98 6.75 -22.34 -3.93
C VAL A 98 6.23 -23.35 -2.91
N LEU A 99 5.98 -22.94 -1.67
CA LEU A 99 5.49 -23.84 -0.63
C LEU A 99 4.11 -24.43 -0.95
N GLU A 100 3.22 -23.66 -1.58
CA GLU A 100 1.91 -24.15 -2.05
C GLU A 100 2.03 -25.24 -3.11
N ALA A 101 3.12 -25.28 -3.89
CA ALA A 101 3.36 -26.29 -4.89
C ALA A 101 3.97 -27.60 -4.33
N GLU A 102 4.35 -27.61 -3.05
CA GLU A 102 5.03 -28.74 -2.43
C GLU A 102 4.09 -29.71 -1.69
N ASN A 103 4.59 -30.93 -1.46
CA ASN A 103 3.84 -31.97 -0.75
C ASN A 103 4.22 -32.03 0.74
N ASN A 104 3.43 -32.75 1.53
CA ASN A 104 3.67 -32.91 2.97
C ASN A 104 5.04 -33.55 3.27
N ILE A 105 5.53 -34.46 2.41
CA ILE A 105 6.85 -35.10 2.57
C ILE A 105 7.98 -34.06 2.54
N PHE A 106 7.84 -33.04 1.70
CA PHE A 106 8.77 -31.92 1.67
C PHE A 106 8.72 -31.11 2.97
N LEU A 107 7.52 -30.83 3.47
CA LEU A 107 7.30 -30.02 4.69
C LEU A 107 7.67 -30.75 6.00
N ASP A 108 7.70 -32.09 5.98
CA ASP A 108 8.06 -32.93 7.13
C ASP A 108 9.58 -32.97 7.40
N GLN A 109 10.40 -32.36 6.53
CA GLN A 109 11.84 -32.26 6.71
C GLN A 109 12.21 -31.38 7.90
N ASN A 110 13.44 -31.55 8.42
CA ASN A 110 13.98 -30.64 9.43
C ASN A 110 14.08 -29.22 8.82
N PRO A 111 13.75 -28.15 9.58
CA PRO A 111 13.89 -26.76 9.14
C PRO A 111 15.17 -26.40 8.38
N GLY A 112 16.33 -26.99 8.72
CA GLY A 112 17.58 -26.75 7.99
C GLY A 112 17.55 -27.28 6.56
N ASP A 113 17.19 -28.56 6.40
CA ASP A 113 17.08 -29.22 5.08
C ASP A 113 15.98 -28.56 4.23
N LEU A 114 14.86 -28.20 4.87
CA LEU A 114 13.75 -27.49 4.25
C LEU A 114 14.19 -26.12 3.70
N PHE A 115 14.96 -25.36 4.47
CA PHE A 115 15.49 -24.06 4.06
C PHE A 115 16.41 -24.20 2.84
N ASP A 116 17.38 -25.10 2.88
CA ASP A 116 18.33 -25.31 1.79
C ASP A 116 17.64 -25.74 0.50
N ALA A 117 16.68 -26.67 0.61
CA ALA A 117 15.90 -27.12 -0.53
C ALA A 117 14.97 -26.03 -1.09
N LEU A 118 14.37 -25.19 -0.23
CA LEU A 118 13.56 -24.05 -0.66
C LEU A 118 14.40 -23.02 -1.41
N VAL A 119 15.59 -22.68 -0.90
CA VAL A 119 16.52 -21.75 -1.56
C VAL A 119 16.92 -22.26 -2.95
N GLU A 120 17.17 -23.56 -3.10
CA GLU A 120 17.52 -24.13 -4.41
C GLU A 120 16.35 -24.09 -5.41
N ARG A 121 15.10 -24.29 -4.94
CA ARG A 121 13.91 -24.15 -5.80
C ARG A 121 13.66 -22.71 -6.24
N LEU A 122 13.86 -21.75 -5.34
CA LEU A 122 13.75 -20.33 -5.66
C LEU A 122 14.74 -19.96 -6.77
N ARG A 123 15.97 -20.50 -6.74
CA ARG A 123 17.00 -20.27 -7.76
C ARG A 123 16.66 -20.84 -9.14
N ARG A 124 15.93 -21.96 -9.20
CA ARG A 124 15.62 -22.67 -10.45
C ARG A 124 14.46 -22.10 -11.26
N THR A 125 13.64 -21.20 -10.70
CA THR A 125 12.46 -20.70 -11.41
C THR A 125 12.78 -19.51 -12.35
N ASP A 126 13.99 -18.95 -12.28
CA ASP A 126 14.41 -17.80 -13.10
C ASP A 126 14.92 -18.20 -14.52
N GLU A 127 14.76 -19.47 -14.94
CA GLU A 127 15.26 -19.99 -16.23
C GLU A 127 14.19 -20.14 -17.34
N VAL A 128 13.02 -19.48 -17.23
CA VAL A 128 11.97 -19.47 -18.28
C VAL A 128 11.65 -18.05 -18.71
#